data_AF-A0A920DFB4-F1
#
_entry.id   AF-A0A920DFB4-F1
#
_cell.length_a   1.000
_cell.length_b   1.000
_cell.length_c   1.000
_cell.angle_alpha   90.00
_cell.angle_beta   90.00
_cell.angle_gamma   90.00
#
_symmetry.space_group_name_H-M   'P 1'
#
loop_
_entity.id
_entity.type
_entity.pdbx_description
1 polymer ?
#
loop_
_entity_poly.entity_id
_entity_poly.type
_entity_poly.pdbx_seq_one_letter_code
_entity_poly.pdbx_strand_id
1 'polypeptide(L)'
;MRRISKQNRWKKFSYTVIAGFIILLAVALTDKVFLSNVVNSQAVFIDNEVNPARIETVSKVVHTVVTNAAIHSNLEQAVHTQPVNSTSLTAQKQEADIVQPSSKKVTAPAAKTAANKVYLTFDDGPGKYTEAVLDILDEYEVSATFFVLGKQVEVYPELINRMHEKGYVIGNHTYDHKYDKLYSSFPDFWKQIKQTEEAVKRITGERPQLVRAPGGTYGHFDATYFELMKQAGYVVTDWNVDSGDSLKKDVPAEEIIKNATKSAVSGDRIVLLHDGGSHAETVKALPAIIEYYQAQNYEFRGLNPAEKPVQFQVKKQNSKEKMIQPSKEWINNHITENAALFDTGPSLVIEAGKLVTKLAPGEYQEEQGELLVPLRVLVERYGGTVKWNSTDRYATAKWAGNEITVNPAQQLLDSIEGRVEMKSGSLWVSLRDFLSAADYKIKSIDRNQAELIIKAS
;
A
#
# COMPACT_ATOMS: atom_id res chain seq x y z
N MET A 1 -70.76 23.90 -20.92
CA MET A 1 -71.01 25.37 -20.91
C MET A 1 -70.76 25.92 -19.50
N ARG A 2 -70.43 27.23 -19.42
CA ARG A 2 -70.38 28.11 -18.21
C ARG A 2 -69.23 27.93 -17.19
N ARG A 3 -68.44 29.01 -17.08
CA ARG A 3 -67.69 29.50 -15.88
C ARG A 3 -68.69 29.73 -14.72
N ILE A 4 -68.36 30.00 -13.45
CA ILE A 4 -67.29 30.81 -12.81
C ILE A 4 -67.11 30.28 -11.35
N SER A 5 -66.19 30.69 -10.46
CA SER A 5 -65.26 31.83 -10.38
C SER A 5 -63.92 31.45 -9.67
N LYS A 6 -63.31 32.39 -8.93
CA LYS A 6 -62.24 32.21 -7.93
C LYS A 6 -62.58 33.05 -6.70
N GLN A 7 -62.54 32.48 -5.50
CA GLN A 7 -62.14 33.14 -4.23
C GLN A 7 -62.03 32.07 -3.11
N ASN A 8 -61.41 32.42 -1.97
CA ASN A 8 -61.20 31.57 -0.77
C ASN A 8 -60.11 30.47 -0.83
N ARG A 9 -58.84 30.82 -1.14
CA ARG A 9 -57.66 29.99 -0.83
C ARG A 9 -56.60 30.66 0.07
N TRP A 10 -56.94 31.74 0.77
CA TRP A 10 -56.01 32.58 1.56
C TRP A 10 -56.24 32.55 3.09
N LYS A 11 -56.73 31.43 3.64
CA LYS A 11 -56.84 31.22 5.12
C LYS A 11 -56.35 29.84 5.61
N LYS A 12 -55.51 29.14 4.85
CA LYS A 12 -54.84 27.88 5.27
C LYS A 12 -53.31 27.91 5.11
N PHE A 13 -52.70 29.10 5.14
CA PHE A 13 -51.25 29.27 4.91
C PHE A 13 -50.48 29.86 6.12
N SER A 14 -51.10 29.92 7.30
CA SER A 14 -50.58 30.73 8.43
C SER A 14 -50.21 29.96 9.70
N TYR A 15 -50.30 28.62 9.72
CA TYR A 15 -49.90 27.80 10.89
C TYR A 15 -48.69 26.90 10.65
N THR A 16 -48.45 26.44 9.41
CA THR A 16 -47.29 25.56 9.11
C THR A 16 -45.96 26.33 9.04
N VAL A 17 -45.97 27.64 8.79
CA VAL A 17 -44.76 28.46 8.65
C VAL A 17 -44.16 28.89 9.99
N ILE A 18 -44.98 29.04 11.03
CA ILE A 18 -44.53 29.52 12.35
C ILE A 18 -43.84 28.39 13.15
N ALA A 19 -44.31 27.15 13.02
CA ALA A 19 -43.66 25.99 13.65
C ALA A 19 -42.25 25.70 13.09
N GLY A 20 -42.02 25.96 11.79
CA GLY A 20 -40.71 25.75 11.15
C GLY A 20 -39.62 26.72 11.61
N PHE A 21 -39.96 27.94 12.00
CA PHE A 21 -38.98 28.95 12.41
C PHE A 21 -38.43 28.75 13.83
N ILE A 22 -39.20 28.13 14.73
CA ILE A 22 -38.75 27.86 16.11
C ILE A 22 -37.69 26.75 16.15
N ILE A 23 -37.80 25.75 15.26
CA ILE A 23 -36.81 24.66 15.16
C ILE A 23 -35.51 25.15 14.50
N LEU A 24 -35.59 26.07 13.53
CA LEU A 24 -34.38 26.65 12.90
C LEU A 24 -33.55 27.52 13.84
N LEU A 25 -34.17 28.20 14.83
CA LEU A 25 -33.44 29.01 15.80
C LEU A 25 -32.71 28.18 16.87
N ALA A 26 -33.20 26.98 17.19
CA ALA A 26 -32.60 26.12 18.20
C ALA A 26 -31.27 25.49 17.73
N VAL A 27 -31.17 25.09 16.45
CA VAL A 27 -29.95 24.51 15.88
C VAL A 27 -28.84 25.57 15.72
N ALA A 28 -29.20 26.80 15.37
CA ALA A 28 -28.23 27.90 15.20
C ALA A 28 -27.58 28.38 16.52
N LEU A 29 -28.03 27.91 17.69
CA LEU A 29 -27.50 28.27 19.01
C LEU A 29 -26.51 27.25 19.57
N THR A 30 -26.47 26.01 19.07
CA THR A 30 -25.47 25.00 19.48
C THR A 30 -24.13 25.15 18.78
N ASP A 31 -24.12 25.55 17.50
CA ASP A 31 -22.88 25.61 16.70
C ASP A 31 -21.93 26.74 17.14
N LYS A 32 -22.46 27.84 17.69
CA LYS A 32 -21.63 28.96 18.19
C LYS A 32 -20.87 28.67 19.49
N VAL A 33 -21.31 27.70 20.28
CA VAL A 33 -20.62 27.30 21.52
C VAL A 33 -19.47 26.34 21.24
N PHE A 34 -19.54 25.58 20.13
CA PHE A 34 -18.46 24.66 19.74
C PHE A 34 -17.31 25.39 19.02
N LEU A 35 -17.63 26.36 18.16
CA LEU A 35 -16.62 27.13 17.40
C LEU A 35 -15.79 28.12 18.21
N SER A 36 -16.23 28.54 19.41
CA SER A 36 -15.41 29.41 20.28
C SER A 36 -14.29 28.68 21.02
N ASN A 37 -14.36 27.35 21.13
CA ASN A 37 -13.42 26.55 21.93
C ASN A 37 -12.28 25.90 21.11
N VAL A 38 -12.27 26.07 19.78
CA VAL A 38 -11.25 25.48 18.88
C VAL A 38 -10.22 26.53 18.39
N VAL A 39 -10.50 27.82 18.55
CA VAL A 39 -9.67 28.92 17.99
C VAL A 39 -8.69 29.52 19.01
N ASN A 40 -8.63 29.01 20.25
CA ASN A 40 -7.84 29.64 21.32
C ASN A 40 -6.87 28.70 22.06
N SER A 41 -6.02 27.99 21.32
CA SER A 41 -4.88 27.25 21.87
C SER A 41 -3.73 27.06 20.88
N GLN A 42 -3.14 28.17 20.41
CA GLN A 42 -1.73 28.21 20.01
C GLN A 42 -1.06 29.47 20.57
N ALA A 43 -0.44 29.35 21.76
CA ALA A 43 0.68 30.18 22.20
C ALA A 43 1.23 29.72 23.56
N VAL A 44 2.48 30.10 23.83
CA VAL A 44 3.22 30.11 25.11
C VAL A 44 3.86 28.80 25.57
N PHE A 45 5.20 28.82 25.49
CA PHE A 45 6.15 27.92 26.15
C PHE A 45 6.49 28.41 27.57
N ILE A 46 6.89 27.48 28.45
CA ILE A 46 7.70 27.66 29.68
C ILE A 46 7.11 28.61 30.75
N ASP A 47 6.68 28.06 31.88
CA ASP A 47 7.52 28.11 33.11
C ASP A 47 7.14 27.02 34.13
N ASN A 48 8.00 26.80 35.13
CA ASN A 48 7.82 25.81 36.19
C ASN A 48 6.76 26.25 37.22
N GLU A 49 5.80 25.37 37.56
CA GLU A 49 5.42 25.12 38.97
C GLU A 49 4.50 23.90 39.11
N VAL A 50 4.66 23.16 40.22
CA VAL A 50 3.88 21.96 40.54
C VAL A 50 2.58 22.34 41.25
N ASN A 51 1.42 21.95 40.71
CA ASN A 51 0.13 22.11 41.39
C ASN A 51 -0.65 20.78 41.51
N PRO A 52 -0.66 20.14 42.71
CA PRO A 52 -1.26 18.83 42.92
C PRO A 52 -2.78 18.91 43.19
N ALA A 53 -3.55 19.32 42.18
CA ALA A 53 -5.02 19.44 42.28
C ALA A 53 -5.79 18.97 41.03
N ARG A 54 -5.20 18.09 40.20
CA ARG A 54 -5.84 17.58 38.97
C ARG A 54 -5.79 16.05 38.75
N ILE A 55 -5.46 15.29 39.79
CA ILE A 55 -5.51 13.82 39.78
C ILE A 55 -6.76 13.34 40.54
N GLU A 56 -7.96 13.60 40.01
CA GLU A 56 -9.18 12.91 40.49
C GLU A 56 -10.32 12.74 39.45
N THR A 57 -10.12 13.13 38.18
CA THR A 57 -11.19 13.10 37.16
C THR A 57 -10.94 12.12 36.00
N VAL A 58 -9.78 11.46 35.92
CA VAL A 58 -9.46 10.51 34.83
C VAL A 58 -9.70 9.04 35.22
N SER A 59 -9.81 8.72 36.51
CA SER A 59 -9.94 7.34 37.01
C SER A 59 -11.37 6.75 36.92
N LYS A 60 -12.37 7.49 36.41
CA LYS A 60 -13.80 7.09 36.43
C LYS A 60 -14.44 6.79 35.06
N VAL A 61 -13.68 6.78 33.96
CA VAL A 61 -14.21 6.49 32.60
C VAL A 61 -13.80 5.11 32.07
N VAL A 62 -12.77 4.48 32.63
CA VAL A 62 -12.26 3.16 32.17
C VAL A 62 -13.05 1.97 32.74
N HIS A 63 -13.93 2.20 33.72
CA HIS A 63 -14.57 1.12 34.49
C HIS A 63 -15.98 0.67 33.99
N THR A 64 -16.34 0.98 32.74
CA THR A 64 -17.68 0.68 32.17
C THR A 64 -17.65 -0.04 30.82
N VAL A 65 -16.62 -0.87 30.54
CA VAL A 65 -16.63 -1.79 29.35
C VAL A 65 -16.04 -3.19 29.66
N VAL A 66 -16.09 -3.67 30.90
CA VAL A 66 -15.75 -5.08 31.23
C VAL A 66 -16.70 -5.69 32.28
N THR A 67 -18.00 -5.62 32.05
CA THR A 67 -19.01 -6.45 32.73
C THR A 67 -20.28 -6.57 31.86
N ASN A 68 -20.41 -7.67 31.10
CA ASN A 68 -21.68 -8.35 30.73
C ASN A 68 -21.50 -9.34 29.56
N ALA A 69 -20.83 -10.47 29.80
CA ALA A 69 -20.90 -11.66 28.94
C ALA A 69 -20.37 -12.94 29.64
N ALA A 70 -20.85 -13.25 30.85
CA ALA A 70 -20.50 -14.50 31.55
C ALA A 70 -21.62 -14.97 32.49
N ILE A 71 -22.53 -15.81 31.99
CA ILE A 71 -23.47 -16.61 32.80
C ILE A 71 -23.58 -18.02 32.18
N HIS A 72 -23.72 -19.01 33.06
CA HIS A 72 -23.79 -20.47 32.86
C HIS A 72 -22.44 -21.22 32.76
N SER A 73 -22.19 -22.27 33.55
CA SER A 73 -22.77 -22.67 34.86
C SER A 73 -21.94 -23.78 35.51
N ASN A 74 -21.69 -23.63 36.82
CA ASN A 74 -21.29 -24.61 37.85
C ASN A 74 -21.06 -26.09 37.48
N LEU A 75 -19.95 -26.64 37.96
CA LEU A 75 -19.96 -27.67 39.02
C LEU A 75 -18.58 -27.80 39.66
N GLU A 76 -18.54 -27.78 41.00
CA GLU A 76 -17.33 -27.79 41.81
C GLU A 76 -17.37 -28.94 42.84
N GLN A 77 -16.17 -29.35 43.30
CA GLN A 77 -15.82 -30.02 44.58
C GLN A 77 -15.58 -31.55 44.63
N ALA A 78 -14.29 -31.89 44.82
CA ALA A 78 -13.72 -32.54 46.03
C ALA A 78 -12.19 -32.68 45.82
N VAL A 79 -11.34 -31.81 46.39
CA VAL A 79 -10.63 -32.00 47.68
C VAL A 79 -9.89 -33.35 47.80
N HIS A 80 -8.54 -33.37 47.73
CA HIS A 80 -7.62 -33.46 48.90
C HIS A 80 -6.11 -33.59 48.52
N THR A 81 -5.23 -33.01 49.36
CA THR A 81 -3.80 -33.34 49.63
C THR A 81 -2.68 -33.36 48.56
N GLN A 82 -1.66 -32.55 48.88
CA GLN A 82 -0.22 -32.60 48.51
C GLN A 82 0.50 -33.85 49.11
N PRO A 83 1.83 -34.12 48.93
CA PRO A 83 2.87 -33.38 48.17
C PRO A 83 3.81 -34.22 47.25
N VAL A 84 4.59 -33.48 46.43
CA VAL A 84 6.00 -33.68 46.01
C VAL A 84 6.66 -35.08 46.09
N ASN A 85 7.27 -35.53 44.99
CA ASN A 85 8.60 -36.15 45.05
C ASN A 85 9.41 -36.03 43.74
N SER A 86 10.71 -35.78 43.88
CA SER A 86 11.69 -35.70 42.79
C SER A 86 12.58 -36.94 42.78
N THR A 87 12.86 -37.52 41.61
CA THR A 87 14.08 -38.31 41.42
C THR A 87 14.47 -38.38 39.95
N SER A 88 15.73 -38.06 39.67
CA SER A 88 16.45 -38.34 38.42
C SER A 88 17.03 -39.76 38.45
N LEU A 89 17.28 -40.37 37.29
CA LEU A 89 18.27 -41.44 37.01
C LEU A 89 18.23 -41.74 35.49
N THR A 90 19.19 -41.21 34.72
CA THR A 90 20.32 -41.91 34.08
C THR A 90 20.03 -42.68 32.79
N ALA A 91 20.89 -42.46 31.80
CA ALA A 91 20.85 -43.05 30.48
C ALA A 91 21.44 -44.48 30.42
N GLN A 92 21.09 -45.22 29.36
CA GLN A 92 21.95 -46.26 28.81
C GLN A 92 22.09 -46.11 27.29
N LYS A 93 23.31 -46.42 26.81
CA LYS A 93 23.81 -46.27 25.46
C LYS A 93 24.06 -47.66 24.89
N GLN A 94 23.74 -47.91 23.62
CA GLN A 94 24.27 -49.09 22.93
C GLN A 94 24.61 -48.79 21.46
N GLU A 95 25.92 -48.73 21.20
CA GLU A 95 26.56 -48.95 19.89
C GLU A 95 26.45 -50.44 19.50
N ALA A 96 26.65 -50.87 18.25
CA ALA A 96 26.65 -50.27 16.92
C ALA A 96 26.74 -51.44 15.92
N ASP A 97 26.51 -51.23 14.62
CA ASP A 97 27.27 -52.00 13.62
C ASP A 97 27.41 -51.26 12.29
N ILE A 98 28.54 -51.48 11.59
CA ILE A 98 28.98 -50.68 10.44
C ILE A 98 29.07 -51.56 9.19
N VAL A 99 28.26 -51.25 8.16
CA VAL A 99 28.50 -51.71 6.79
C VAL A 99 28.17 -50.59 5.80
N GLN A 100 29.18 -50.06 5.10
CA GLN A 100 28.97 -49.35 3.83
C GLN A 100 28.87 -50.38 2.69
N PRO A 101 28.14 -50.08 1.61
CA PRO A 101 28.90 -49.69 0.41
C PRO A 101 28.23 -48.66 -0.53
N SER A 102 29.06 -48.15 -1.44
CA SER A 102 28.73 -47.66 -2.79
C SER A 102 28.12 -46.26 -2.93
N SER A 103 29.00 -45.33 -3.34
CA SER A 103 28.68 -43.97 -3.76
C SER A 103 27.76 -43.93 -5.00
N LYS A 104 26.53 -43.44 -4.83
CA LYS A 104 25.80 -42.81 -5.95
C LYS A 104 26.22 -41.35 -6.07
N LYS A 105 26.62 -40.98 -7.28
CA LYS A 105 27.06 -39.63 -7.67
C LYS A 105 25.89 -38.66 -7.46
N VAL A 106 25.94 -37.86 -6.38
CA VAL A 106 24.99 -36.76 -6.18
C VAL A 106 25.31 -35.71 -7.24
N THR A 107 24.56 -35.70 -8.32
CA THR A 107 24.46 -34.55 -9.21
C THR A 107 23.97 -33.37 -8.37
N ALA A 108 24.73 -32.27 -8.38
CA ALA A 108 24.29 -31.03 -7.77
C ALA A 108 22.86 -30.68 -8.26
N PRO A 109 22.03 -30.03 -7.43
CA PRO A 109 20.72 -29.56 -7.89
C PRO A 109 20.93 -28.73 -9.16
N ALA A 110 20.19 -29.06 -10.22
CA ALA A 110 20.16 -28.21 -11.40
C ALA A 110 19.80 -26.79 -10.95
N ALA A 111 20.49 -25.79 -11.52
CA ALA A 111 20.22 -24.40 -11.20
C ALA A 111 18.71 -24.16 -11.29
N LYS A 112 18.10 -23.59 -10.22
CA LYS A 112 16.68 -23.25 -10.21
C LYS A 112 16.40 -22.44 -11.47
N THR A 113 15.64 -23.02 -12.40
CA THR A 113 15.08 -22.27 -13.52
C THR A 113 14.34 -21.08 -12.94
N ALA A 114 14.56 -19.88 -13.49
CA ALA A 114 13.91 -18.67 -12.99
C ALA A 114 12.40 -18.93 -12.87
N ALA A 115 11.86 -18.73 -11.67
CA ALA A 115 10.43 -18.85 -11.44
C ALA A 115 9.72 -17.83 -12.32
N ASN A 116 8.70 -18.27 -13.07
CA ASN A 116 7.81 -17.33 -13.74
C ASN A 116 7.11 -16.48 -12.66
N LYS A 117 6.90 -15.20 -12.91
CA LYS A 117 6.26 -14.31 -11.95
C LYS A 117 4.74 -14.37 -12.06
N VAL A 118 4.06 -14.24 -10.93
CA VAL A 118 2.61 -13.97 -10.87
C VAL A 118 2.36 -12.65 -10.17
N TYR A 119 1.60 -11.82 -10.85
CA TYR A 119 1.12 -10.54 -10.40
C TYR A 119 -0.40 -10.69 -10.23
N LEU A 120 -0.85 -10.87 -8.99
CA LEU A 120 -2.27 -10.78 -8.67
C LEU A 120 -2.67 -9.30 -8.67
N THR A 121 -3.66 -8.95 -9.48
CA THR A 121 -4.06 -7.55 -9.64
C THR A 121 -5.57 -7.38 -9.44
N PHE A 122 -5.95 -6.42 -8.60
CA PHE A 122 -7.33 -6.17 -8.18
C PHE A 122 -7.79 -4.79 -8.64
N ASP A 123 -8.90 -4.74 -9.37
CA ASP A 123 -9.51 -3.52 -9.90
C ASP A 123 -10.81 -3.14 -9.13
N ASP A 124 -11.28 -1.91 -9.33
CA ASP A 124 -12.50 -1.29 -8.75
C ASP A 124 -12.53 -1.06 -7.23
N GLY A 125 -11.50 -1.48 -6.49
CA GLY A 125 -11.37 -1.21 -5.06
C GLY A 125 -10.94 0.22 -4.67
N PRO A 126 -10.83 0.51 -3.36
CA PRO A 126 -11.27 -0.36 -2.27
C PRO A 126 -12.79 -0.50 -2.16
N GLY A 127 -13.23 -1.46 -1.38
CA GLY A 127 -14.63 -1.68 -1.07
C GLY A 127 -14.84 -2.73 0.02
N LYS A 128 -16.09 -3.17 0.19
CA LYS A 128 -16.51 -4.09 1.24
C LYS A 128 -15.85 -5.48 1.26
N TYR A 129 -15.06 -5.83 0.25
CA TYR A 129 -14.37 -7.12 0.15
C TYR A 129 -12.85 -6.98 0.18
N THR A 130 -12.31 -5.78 0.00
CA THR A 130 -10.87 -5.48 0.02
C THR A 130 -10.19 -5.93 1.30
N GLU A 131 -10.80 -5.71 2.46
CA GLU A 131 -10.25 -6.14 3.76
C GLU A 131 -10.02 -7.66 3.80
N ALA A 132 -11.00 -8.45 3.34
CA ALA A 132 -10.89 -9.90 3.27
C ALA A 132 -9.89 -10.38 2.20
N VAL A 133 -9.72 -9.61 1.10
CA VAL A 133 -8.65 -9.87 0.12
C VAL A 133 -7.28 -9.63 0.75
N LEU A 134 -7.10 -8.52 1.48
CA LEU A 134 -5.85 -8.21 2.18
C LEU A 134 -5.53 -9.24 3.27
N ASP A 135 -6.53 -9.71 4.02
CA ASP A 135 -6.36 -10.78 5.02
C ASP A 135 -5.85 -12.08 4.38
N ILE A 136 -6.41 -12.50 3.24
CA ILE A 136 -5.95 -13.71 2.51
C ILE A 136 -4.54 -13.52 1.94
N LEU A 137 -4.23 -12.35 1.37
CA LEU A 137 -2.89 -12.08 0.84
C LEU A 137 -1.83 -12.05 1.96
N ASP A 138 -2.19 -11.53 3.13
CA ASP A 138 -1.36 -11.54 4.35
C ASP A 138 -1.16 -12.97 4.87
N GLU A 139 -2.22 -13.80 4.95
CA GLU A 139 -2.16 -15.20 5.41
C GLU A 139 -1.24 -16.07 4.54
N TYR A 140 -1.24 -15.84 3.23
CA TYR A 140 -0.40 -16.58 2.28
C TYR A 140 0.99 -15.93 2.05
N GLU A 141 1.29 -14.82 2.71
CA GLU A 141 2.54 -14.03 2.56
C GLU A 141 2.88 -13.65 1.11
N VAL A 142 1.87 -13.31 0.29
CA VAL A 142 2.03 -13.01 -1.15
C VAL A 142 1.87 -11.54 -1.50
N SER A 143 2.68 -11.04 -2.43
CA SER A 143 2.56 -9.68 -2.99
C SER A 143 1.45 -9.57 -4.05
N ALA A 144 0.83 -8.39 -4.15
CA ALA A 144 -0.23 -8.07 -5.10
C ALA A 144 -0.17 -6.60 -5.56
N THR A 145 -1.09 -6.21 -6.45
CA THR A 145 -1.28 -4.83 -6.93
C THR A 145 -2.75 -4.45 -6.93
N PHE A 146 -3.11 -3.26 -6.43
CA PHE A 146 -4.47 -2.76 -6.37
C PHE A 146 -4.60 -1.52 -7.27
N PHE A 147 -5.41 -1.61 -8.32
CA PHE A 147 -5.76 -0.47 -9.16
C PHE A 147 -7.01 0.19 -8.60
N VAL A 148 -6.81 1.28 -7.86
CA VAL A 148 -7.86 1.86 -7.02
C VAL A 148 -8.62 2.98 -7.73
N LEU A 149 -9.93 3.05 -7.45
CA LEU A 149 -10.79 4.15 -7.87
C LEU A 149 -10.67 5.32 -6.90
N GLY A 150 -10.35 6.51 -7.41
CA GLY A 150 -10.14 7.71 -6.57
C GLY A 150 -11.34 8.08 -5.70
N LYS A 151 -12.57 7.82 -6.17
CA LYS A 151 -13.78 8.00 -5.35
C LYS A 151 -13.84 7.01 -4.17
N GLN A 152 -13.32 5.80 -4.32
CA GLN A 152 -13.29 4.81 -3.23
C GLN A 152 -12.12 5.04 -2.27
N VAL A 153 -10.98 5.52 -2.78
CA VAL A 153 -9.84 6.02 -1.98
C VAL A 153 -10.29 7.06 -0.95
N GLU A 154 -11.21 7.96 -1.34
CA GLU A 154 -11.79 8.97 -0.45
C GLU A 154 -12.82 8.42 0.57
N VAL A 155 -13.36 7.21 0.34
CA VAL A 155 -14.34 6.56 1.23
C VAL A 155 -13.69 5.58 2.21
N TYR A 156 -12.60 4.92 1.78
CA TYR A 156 -11.88 3.89 2.55
C TYR A 156 -10.37 4.22 2.68
N PRO A 157 -10.00 5.41 3.22
CA PRO A 157 -8.59 5.80 3.33
C PRO A 157 -7.77 4.86 4.22
N GLU A 158 -8.40 4.18 5.19
CA GLU A 158 -7.77 3.18 6.05
C GLU A 158 -7.27 1.95 5.28
N LEU A 159 -8.02 1.49 4.27
CA LEU A 159 -7.62 0.36 3.42
C LEU A 159 -6.47 0.73 2.50
N ILE A 160 -6.43 1.97 2.02
CA ILE A 160 -5.30 2.52 1.24
C ILE A 160 -4.04 2.62 2.10
N ASN A 161 -4.17 3.05 3.36
CA ASN A 161 -3.05 3.06 4.29
C ASN A 161 -2.57 1.63 4.61
N ARG A 162 -3.49 0.67 4.85
CA ARG A 162 -3.15 -0.75 5.04
C ARG A 162 -2.41 -1.33 3.83
N MET A 163 -2.88 -1.06 2.61
CA MET A 163 -2.19 -1.49 1.38
C MET A 163 -0.75 -0.99 1.35
N HIS A 164 -0.56 0.29 1.66
CA HIS A 164 0.74 0.95 1.63
C HIS A 164 1.69 0.44 2.72
N GLU A 165 1.24 0.35 3.98
CA GLU A 165 2.04 -0.15 5.11
C GLU A 165 2.45 -1.63 4.96
N LYS A 166 1.64 -2.44 4.26
CA LYS A 166 1.98 -3.83 3.93
C LYS A 166 2.86 -3.97 2.67
N GLY A 167 3.16 -2.88 1.96
CA GLY A 167 3.97 -2.91 0.75
C GLY A 167 3.26 -3.50 -0.47
N TYR A 168 1.92 -3.51 -0.50
CA TYR A 168 1.18 -3.79 -1.73
C TYR A 168 1.30 -2.61 -2.70
N VAL A 169 1.42 -2.92 -3.99
CA VAL A 169 1.57 -1.87 -5.01
C VAL A 169 0.21 -1.22 -5.27
N ILE A 170 0.15 0.11 -5.19
CA ILE A 170 -1.06 0.89 -5.48
C ILE A 170 -0.94 1.51 -6.87
N GLY A 171 -1.85 1.13 -7.76
CA GLY A 171 -2.03 1.69 -9.10
C GLY A 171 -3.31 2.52 -9.21
N ASN A 172 -3.45 3.27 -10.29
CA ASN A 172 -4.56 4.21 -10.52
C ASN A 172 -5.56 3.61 -11.51
N HIS A 173 -6.84 3.52 -11.13
CA HIS A 173 -7.93 3.02 -11.98
C HIS A 173 -8.92 4.10 -12.42
N THR A 174 -8.49 5.37 -12.48
CA THR A 174 -9.35 6.55 -12.69
C THR A 174 -10.21 6.86 -11.46
N TYR A 175 -11.13 7.83 -11.53
CA TYR A 175 -11.80 8.38 -10.36
C TYR A 175 -13.16 7.70 -10.09
N ASP A 176 -14.00 7.52 -11.11
CA ASP A 176 -15.37 7.03 -10.94
C ASP A 176 -15.86 5.96 -11.93
N HIS A 177 -14.98 5.45 -12.81
CA HIS A 177 -15.25 4.37 -13.77
C HIS A 177 -16.46 4.62 -14.72
N LYS A 178 -16.85 5.89 -14.96
CA LYS A 178 -17.96 6.23 -15.88
C LYS A 178 -17.48 6.43 -17.32
N TYR A 179 -17.47 5.34 -18.09
CA TYR A 179 -17.10 5.27 -19.51
C TYR A 179 -17.49 6.50 -20.35
N ASP A 180 -18.77 6.89 -20.33
CA ASP A 180 -19.35 7.99 -21.13
C ASP A 180 -18.60 9.33 -20.99
N LYS A 181 -17.99 9.56 -19.83
CA LYS A 181 -17.20 10.77 -19.51
C LYS A 181 -15.71 10.49 -19.40
N LEU A 182 -15.32 9.24 -19.23
CA LEU A 182 -13.93 8.86 -19.05
C LEU A 182 -13.17 8.88 -20.38
N TYR A 183 -13.82 8.43 -21.46
CA TYR A 183 -13.20 8.27 -22.78
C TYR A 183 -13.73 9.26 -23.84
N SER A 184 -14.40 10.33 -23.41
CA SER A 184 -14.87 11.40 -24.30
C SER A 184 -13.73 12.21 -24.91
N SER A 185 -12.67 12.44 -24.15
CA SER A 185 -11.44 13.10 -24.60
C SER A 185 -10.27 12.74 -23.69
N PHE A 186 -9.03 12.87 -24.19
CA PHE A 186 -7.85 12.63 -23.35
C PHE A 186 -7.79 13.56 -22.11
N PRO A 187 -8.12 14.87 -22.20
CA PRO A 187 -8.24 15.74 -21.02
C PRO A 187 -9.23 15.25 -19.96
N ASP A 188 -10.34 14.60 -20.34
CA ASP A 188 -11.30 14.05 -19.37
C ASP A 188 -10.73 12.83 -18.64
N PHE A 189 -10.06 11.92 -19.39
CA PHE A 189 -9.32 10.79 -18.83
C PHE A 189 -8.23 11.27 -17.87
N TRP A 190 -7.38 12.19 -18.33
CA TRP A 190 -6.29 12.80 -17.57
C TRP A 190 -6.77 13.40 -16.26
N LYS A 191 -7.89 14.14 -16.28
CA LYS A 191 -8.50 14.73 -15.09
C LYS A 191 -8.82 13.66 -14.04
N GLN A 192 -9.41 12.53 -14.46
CA GLN A 192 -9.69 11.43 -13.53
C GLN A 192 -8.41 10.80 -12.96
N ILE A 193 -7.38 10.60 -13.77
CA ILE A 193 -6.06 10.13 -13.30
C ILE A 193 -5.50 11.06 -12.23
N LYS A 194 -5.49 12.38 -12.47
CA LYS A 194 -4.96 13.36 -11.50
C LYS A 194 -5.78 13.44 -10.21
N GLN A 195 -7.11 13.34 -10.29
CA GLN A 195 -7.96 13.32 -9.09
C GLN A 195 -7.64 12.09 -8.21
N THR A 196 -7.46 10.92 -8.81
CA THR A 196 -7.11 9.68 -8.08
C THR A 196 -5.69 9.73 -7.53
N GLU A 197 -4.72 10.24 -8.29
CA GLU A 197 -3.33 10.35 -7.81
C GLU A 197 -3.22 11.28 -6.58
N GLU A 198 -3.89 12.43 -6.61
CA GLU A 198 -3.91 13.35 -5.46
C GLU A 198 -4.71 12.81 -4.27
N ALA A 199 -5.68 11.92 -4.50
CA ALA A 199 -6.38 11.22 -3.41
C ALA A 199 -5.45 10.19 -2.73
N VAL A 200 -4.75 9.36 -3.52
CA VAL A 200 -3.79 8.36 -3.00
C VAL A 200 -2.62 9.05 -2.28
N LYS A 201 -2.00 10.05 -2.91
CA LYS A 201 -0.87 10.78 -2.32
C LYS A 201 -1.21 11.43 -0.97
N ARG A 202 -2.43 11.92 -0.79
CA ARG A 202 -2.84 12.55 0.47
C ARG A 202 -2.82 11.59 1.66
N ILE A 203 -2.93 10.29 1.39
CA ILE A 203 -2.92 9.21 2.38
C ILE A 203 -1.50 8.63 2.52
N THR A 204 -0.86 8.29 1.40
CA THR A 204 0.42 7.53 1.39
C THR A 204 1.67 8.40 1.30
N GLY A 205 1.55 9.66 0.90
CA GLY A 205 2.68 10.52 0.50
C GLY A 205 3.20 10.27 -0.93
N GLU A 206 2.83 9.13 -1.54
CA GLU A 206 3.37 8.65 -2.82
C GLU A 206 2.41 8.81 -4.00
N ARG A 207 2.94 8.83 -5.23
CA ARG A 207 2.17 8.98 -6.47
C ARG A 207 2.07 7.65 -7.21
N PRO A 208 0.87 7.07 -7.43
CA PRO A 208 0.73 5.85 -8.22
C PRO A 208 1.14 6.09 -9.68
N GLN A 209 2.25 5.48 -10.09
CA GLN A 209 2.80 5.58 -11.46
C GLN A 209 2.17 4.56 -12.43
N LEU A 210 1.70 3.42 -11.91
CA LEU A 210 0.95 2.43 -12.68
C LEU A 210 -0.49 2.91 -12.92
N VAL A 211 -0.98 2.75 -14.15
CA VAL A 211 -2.36 3.05 -14.53
C VAL A 211 -2.98 1.85 -15.20
N ARG A 212 -4.23 1.53 -14.85
CA ARG A 212 -5.06 0.59 -15.58
C ARG A 212 -6.33 1.26 -16.05
N ALA A 213 -6.65 1.05 -17.32
CA ALA A 213 -7.84 1.61 -17.95
C ALA A 213 -9.09 0.79 -17.57
N PRO A 214 -10.16 1.40 -17.03
CA PRO A 214 -11.51 0.83 -16.98
C PRO A 214 -11.91 0.12 -18.27
N GLY A 215 -12.18 -1.18 -18.20
CA GLY A 215 -12.50 -2.04 -19.36
C GLY A 215 -11.31 -2.47 -20.22
N GLY A 216 -10.08 -2.13 -19.82
CA GLY A 216 -8.86 -2.35 -20.59
C GLY A 216 -8.66 -1.33 -21.72
N THR A 217 -7.46 -1.32 -22.31
CA THR A 217 -7.11 -0.34 -23.36
C THR A 217 -7.73 -0.65 -24.72
N TYR A 218 -8.12 -1.90 -24.99
CA TYR A 218 -8.62 -2.32 -26.30
C TYR A 218 -9.98 -1.68 -26.63
N GLY A 219 -10.00 -0.82 -27.65
CA GLY A 219 -11.20 -0.08 -28.07
C GLY A 219 -11.44 1.23 -27.31
N HIS A 220 -10.75 1.43 -26.17
CA HIS A 220 -10.82 2.65 -25.36
C HIS A 220 -9.61 3.57 -25.56
N PHE A 221 -8.45 3.05 -25.95
CA PHE A 221 -7.24 3.84 -26.20
C PHE A 221 -6.93 3.92 -27.70
N ASP A 222 -6.23 4.98 -28.08
CA ASP A 222 -5.45 5.04 -29.32
C ASP A 222 -3.94 5.22 -29.00
N ALA A 223 -3.10 5.27 -30.03
CA ALA A 223 -1.65 5.43 -29.85
C ALA A 223 -1.28 6.76 -29.15
N THR A 224 -2.13 7.78 -29.21
CA THR A 224 -1.87 9.08 -28.57
C THR A 224 -2.11 9.02 -27.06
N TYR A 225 -3.09 8.23 -26.59
CA TYR A 225 -3.24 7.97 -25.15
C TYR A 225 -1.99 7.32 -24.55
N PHE A 226 -1.46 6.26 -25.17
CA PHE A 226 -0.24 5.60 -24.70
C PHE A 226 0.96 6.54 -24.70
N GLU A 227 1.14 7.33 -25.77
CA GLU A 227 2.23 8.28 -25.89
C GLU A 227 2.16 9.39 -24.83
N LEU A 228 1.00 10.03 -24.64
CA LEU A 228 0.83 11.11 -23.66
C LEU A 228 0.94 10.60 -22.21
N MET A 229 0.39 9.43 -21.89
CA MET A 229 0.54 8.83 -20.55
C MET A 229 2.01 8.50 -20.24
N LYS A 230 2.74 7.96 -21.23
CA LYS A 230 4.17 7.69 -21.11
C LYS A 230 4.99 8.98 -20.97
N GLN A 231 4.70 10.00 -21.78
CA GLN A 231 5.37 11.31 -21.68
C GLN A 231 5.14 11.96 -20.31
N ALA A 232 3.96 11.78 -19.73
CA ALA A 232 3.63 12.24 -18.37
C ALA A 232 4.30 11.42 -17.25
N GLY A 233 5.04 10.35 -17.56
CA GLY A 233 5.73 9.49 -16.60
C GLY A 233 4.92 8.30 -16.09
N TYR A 234 3.70 8.05 -16.55
CA TYR A 234 2.90 6.88 -16.14
C TYR A 234 3.19 5.64 -16.99
N VAL A 235 2.90 4.48 -16.42
CA VAL A 235 2.98 3.18 -17.09
C VAL A 235 1.59 2.55 -17.14
N VAL A 236 0.98 2.55 -18.33
CA VAL A 236 -0.32 1.92 -18.56
C VAL A 236 -0.13 0.41 -18.72
N THR A 237 -0.86 -0.40 -17.95
CA THR A 237 -0.82 -1.86 -18.06
C THR A 237 -2.20 -2.51 -17.98
N ASP A 238 -2.46 -3.40 -18.94
CA ASP A 238 -3.59 -4.32 -18.97
C ASP A 238 -3.25 -5.60 -18.17
N TRP A 239 -3.80 -6.75 -18.59
CA TRP A 239 -3.61 -8.08 -18.03
C TRP A 239 -3.34 -9.11 -19.15
N ASN A 240 -2.81 -10.28 -18.81
CA ASN A 240 -2.66 -11.41 -19.76
C ASN A 240 -3.43 -12.68 -19.33
N VAL A 241 -4.02 -12.67 -18.13
CA VAL A 241 -4.97 -13.66 -17.66
C VAL A 241 -6.20 -12.95 -17.12
N ASP A 242 -7.35 -13.25 -17.72
CA ASP A 242 -8.65 -12.77 -17.29
C ASP A 242 -9.35 -13.86 -16.47
N SER A 243 -9.68 -13.57 -15.22
CA SER A 243 -10.43 -14.50 -14.36
C SER A 243 -11.93 -14.56 -14.71
N GLY A 244 -12.44 -13.56 -15.42
CA GLY A 244 -13.85 -13.43 -15.75
C GLY A 244 -14.76 -13.17 -14.55
N ASP A 245 -14.22 -12.78 -13.38
CA ASP A 245 -15.02 -12.50 -12.18
C ASP A 245 -15.95 -11.27 -12.30
N SER A 246 -15.73 -10.43 -13.32
CA SER A 246 -16.61 -9.32 -13.72
C SER A 246 -17.55 -9.62 -14.91
N LEU A 247 -17.53 -10.84 -15.48
CA LEU A 247 -18.38 -11.20 -16.65
C LEU A 247 -19.89 -11.02 -16.41
N LYS A 248 -20.33 -11.17 -15.17
CA LYS A 248 -21.70 -10.98 -14.68
C LYS A 248 -21.64 -10.82 -13.16
N LYS A 249 -22.76 -10.46 -12.54
CA LYS A 249 -22.89 -10.51 -11.08
C LYS A 249 -22.80 -11.96 -10.58
N ASP A 250 -22.11 -12.18 -9.46
CA ASP A 250 -22.04 -13.46 -8.75
C ASP A 250 -21.53 -14.65 -9.62
N VAL A 251 -20.43 -14.45 -10.37
CA VAL A 251 -19.73 -15.53 -11.10
C VAL A 251 -19.20 -16.56 -10.08
N PRO A 252 -19.54 -17.87 -10.18
CA PRO A 252 -19.13 -18.85 -9.17
C PRO A 252 -17.60 -18.94 -9.00
N ALA A 253 -17.14 -19.07 -7.75
CA ALA A 253 -15.71 -19.17 -7.44
C ALA A 253 -14.96 -20.23 -8.27
N GLU A 254 -15.58 -21.40 -8.54
CA GLU A 254 -14.99 -22.45 -9.39
C GLU A 254 -14.72 -22.00 -10.83
N GLU A 255 -15.58 -21.14 -11.40
CA GLU A 255 -15.40 -20.57 -12.73
C GLU A 255 -14.25 -19.55 -12.74
N ILE A 256 -14.17 -18.72 -11.69
CA ILE A 256 -13.07 -17.75 -11.47
C ILE A 256 -11.73 -18.49 -11.35
N ILE A 257 -11.63 -19.51 -10.48
CA ILE A 257 -10.44 -20.34 -10.30
C ILE A 257 -10.03 -20.95 -11.64
N LYS A 258 -10.97 -21.63 -12.33
CA LYS A 258 -10.71 -22.27 -13.63
C LYS A 258 -10.19 -21.30 -14.68
N ASN A 259 -10.66 -20.05 -14.68
CA ASN A 259 -10.24 -19.02 -15.63
C ASN A 259 -8.88 -18.43 -15.27
N ALA A 260 -8.69 -18.03 -14.01
CA ALA A 260 -7.46 -17.46 -13.49
C ALA A 260 -6.26 -18.43 -13.55
N THR A 261 -6.50 -19.75 -13.56
CA THR A 261 -5.45 -20.77 -13.56
C THR A 261 -5.13 -21.36 -14.94
N LYS A 262 -5.78 -20.91 -16.03
CA LYS A 262 -5.58 -21.47 -17.39
C LYS A 262 -4.11 -21.48 -17.82
N SER A 263 -3.56 -22.66 -18.06
CA SER A 263 -2.13 -22.87 -18.39
C SER A 263 -1.68 -22.40 -19.79
N ALA A 264 -2.51 -21.64 -20.52
CA ALA A 264 -2.35 -21.40 -21.96
C ALA A 264 -1.29 -20.35 -22.37
N VAL A 265 -0.61 -19.70 -21.43
CA VAL A 265 0.17 -18.46 -21.67
C VAL A 265 1.62 -18.61 -21.19
N SER A 266 2.54 -19.29 -21.87
CA SER A 266 3.91 -19.49 -21.32
C SER A 266 4.60 -18.19 -20.85
N GLY A 267 5.13 -18.16 -19.61
CA GLY A 267 5.80 -17.00 -19.01
C GLY A 267 5.06 -16.40 -17.80
N ASP A 268 5.29 -15.11 -17.56
CA ASP A 268 4.72 -14.33 -16.45
C ASP A 268 3.19 -14.15 -16.55
N ARG A 269 2.54 -13.93 -15.40
CA ARG A 269 1.07 -13.83 -15.23
C ARG A 269 0.68 -12.50 -14.65
N ILE A 270 -0.11 -11.70 -15.38
CA ILE A 270 -0.85 -10.58 -14.79
C ILE A 270 -2.32 -11.00 -14.78
N VAL A 271 -2.82 -11.33 -13.59
CA VAL A 271 -4.16 -11.87 -13.37
C VAL A 271 -5.10 -10.73 -12.99
N LEU A 272 -6.13 -10.50 -13.81
CA LEU A 272 -7.21 -9.57 -13.48
C LEU A 272 -8.23 -10.23 -12.54
N LEU A 273 -8.43 -9.58 -11.39
CA LEU A 273 -9.45 -9.85 -10.37
C LEU A 273 -10.05 -8.50 -9.96
N HIS A 274 -11.15 -8.51 -9.22
CA HIS A 274 -11.77 -7.28 -8.70
C HIS A 274 -12.09 -7.45 -7.21
N ASP A 275 -11.77 -6.44 -6.39
CA ASP A 275 -12.09 -6.40 -4.94
C ASP A 275 -13.21 -5.39 -4.62
N GLY A 276 -13.67 -4.66 -5.65
CA GLY A 276 -14.78 -3.72 -5.58
C GLY A 276 -16.18 -4.32 -5.38
N GLY A 277 -17.19 -3.54 -5.75
CA GLY A 277 -18.59 -3.83 -5.41
C GLY A 277 -19.21 -5.02 -6.15
N SER A 278 -19.37 -6.15 -5.45
CA SER A 278 -20.09 -7.41 -5.81
C SER A 278 -19.21 -8.64 -6.05
N HIS A 279 -17.91 -8.56 -5.81
CA HIS A 279 -16.95 -9.65 -6.04
C HIS A 279 -16.74 -10.60 -4.84
N ALA A 280 -17.83 -11.06 -4.21
CA ALA A 280 -17.75 -12.00 -3.07
C ALA A 280 -17.11 -13.34 -3.46
N GLU A 281 -17.39 -13.80 -4.67
CA GLU A 281 -16.87 -15.05 -5.20
C GLU A 281 -15.37 -14.97 -5.52
N THR A 282 -14.85 -13.78 -5.82
CA THR A 282 -13.40 -13.54 -5.98
C THR A 282 -12.66 -13.79 -4.66
N VAL A 283 -13.21 -13.34 -3.53
CA VAL A 283 -12.66 -13.63 -2.18
C VAL A 283 -12.61 -15.15 -1.93
N LYS A 284 -13.67 -15.88 -2.31
CA LYS A 284 -13.72 -17.35 -2.17
C LYS A 284 -12.77 -18.08 -3.11
N ALA A 285 -12.54 -17.53 -4.31
CA ALA A 285 -11.66 -18.11 -5.32
C ALA A 285 -10.16 -17.89 -5.01
N LEU A 286 -9.83 -16.78 -4.35
CA LEU A 286 -8.46 -16.30 -4.16
C LEU A 286 -7.50 -17.33 -3.51
N PRO A 287 -7.85 -18.04 -2.42
CA PRO A 287 -6.96 -19.05 -1.82
C PRO A 287 -6.52 -20.13 -2.82
N ALA A 288 -7.47 -20.73 -3.54
CA ALA A 288 -7.19 -21.78 -4.52
C ALA A 288 -6.39 -21.27 -5.75
N ILE A 289 -6.54 -19.99 -6.11
CA ILE A 289 -5.72 -19.34 -7.15
C ILE A 289 -4.27 -19.21 -6.65
N ILE A 290 -4.06 -18.78 -5.41
CA ILE A 290 -2.73 -18.66 -4.80
C ILE A 290 -2.07 -20.05 -4.71
N GLU A 291 -2.75 -21.04 -4.14
CA GLU A 291 -2.28 -22.42 -4.00
C GLU A 291 -1.86 -23.04 -5.34
N TYR A 292 -2.64 -22.82 -6.40
CA TYR A 292 -2.29 -23.29 -7.75
C TYR A 292 -0.96 -22.71 -8.23
N TYR A 293 -0.77 -21.38 -8.12
CA TYR A 293 0.46 -20.74 -8.56
C TYR A 293 1.66 -21.11 -7.70
N GLN A 294 1.49 -21.26 -6.38
CA GLN A 294 2.51 -21.79 -5.48
C GLN A 294 2.91 -23.23 -5.88
N ALA A 295 1.95 -24.12 -6.16
CA ALA A 295 2.21 -25.48 -6.62
C ALA A 295 2.92 -25.55 -7.99
N GLN A 296 2.74 -24.53 -8.83
CA GLN A 296 3.48 -24.37 -10.10
C GLN A 296 4.84 -23.64 -9.94
N ASN A 297 5.28 -23.35 -8.71
CA ASN A 297 6.50 -22.61 -8.39
C ASN A 297 6.57 -21.20 -9.02
N TYR A 298 5.43 -20.51 -9.10
CA TYR A 298 5.40 -19.10 -9.50
C TYR A 298 5.85 -18.17 -8.36
N GLU A 299 6.55 -17.10 -8.72
CA GLU A 299 7.03 -16.06 -7.79
C GLU A 299 6.03 -14.91 -7.70
N PHE A 300 5.41 -14.70 -6.53
CA PHE A 300 4.42 -13.63 -6.34
C PHE A 300 5.11 -12.26 -6.24
N ARG A 301 4.67 -11.30 -7.05
CA ARG A 301 5.21 -9.94 -7.11
C ARG A 301 4.11 -8.90 -7.31
N GLY A 302 4.32 -7.71 -6.74
CA GLY A 302 3.62 -6.51 -7.18
C GLY A 302 4.22 -6.02 -8.50
N LEU A 303 3.40 -5.37 -9.34
CA LEU A 303 3.86 -4.80 -10.61
C LEU A 303 4.85 -3.66 -10.38
N ASN A 304 5.84 -3.53 -11.25
CA ASN A 304 6.85 -2.48 -11.17
C ASN A 304 6.81 -1.59 -12.44
N PRO A 305 6.70 -0.25 -12.33
CA PRO A 305 6.76 0.67 -13.48
C PRO A 305 8.01 0.52 -14.36
N ALA A 306 9.14 0.04 -13.81
CA ALA A 306 10.36 -0.19 -14.57
C ALA A 306 10.31 -1.48 -15.44
N GLU A 307 9.35 -2.36 -15.20
CA GLU A 307 9.15 -3.57 -16.01
C GLU A 307 8.32 -3.27 -17.27
N LYS A 308 8.50 -4.07 -18.32
CA LYS A 308 7.76 -3.88 -19.57
C LYS A 308 6.27 -4.21 -19.35
N PRO A 309 5.34 -3.26 -19.54
CA PRO A 309 3.93 -3.50 -19.28
C PRO A 309 3.32 -4.48 -20.31
N VAL A 310 2.26 -5.17 -19.90
CA VAL A 310 1.33 -5.81 -20.83
C VAL A 310 0.38 -4.74 -21.33
N GLN A 311 0.26 -4.59 -22.65
CA GLN A 311 -0.65 -3.64 -23.29
C GLN A 311 -1.36 -4.34 -24.45
N PHE A 312 -2.68 -4.19 -24.53
CA PHE A 312 -3.46 -4.74 -25.65
C PHE A 312 -3.13 -4.03 -26.96
N GLN A 313 -3.19 -4.78 -28.06
CA GLN A 313 -2.92 -4.23 -29.39
C GLN A 313 -4.09 -3.35 -29.85
N VAL A 314 -3.90 -2.03 -29.80
CA VAL A 314 -4.85 -1.08 -30.37
C VAL A 314 -4.92 -1.20 -31.89
N LYS A 315 -6.15 -1.23 -32.43
CA LYS A 315 -6.38 -1.25 -33.88
C LYS A 315 -5.82 0.03 -34.51
N LYS A 316 -5.26 -0.09 -35.72
CA LYS A 316 -5.01 1.08 -36.58
C LYS A 316 -6.35 1.72 -36.96
N GLN A 317 -6.76 2.74 -36.21
CA GLN A 317 -8.00 3.47 -36.47
C GLN A 317 -7.94 4.23 -37.80
N ASN A 318 -9.10 4.31 -38.46
CA ASN A 318 -9.26 5.21 -39.60
C ASN A 318 -9.25 6.67 -39.11
N SER A 319 -8.84 7.60 -39.98
CA SER A 319 -8.65 9.02 -39.61
C SER A 319 -9.91 9.75 -39.10
N LYS A 320 -11.10 9.14 -39.25
CA LYS A 320 -12.39 9.66 -38.78
C LYS A 320 -12.80 9.20 -37.37
N GLU A 321 -12.08 8.23 -36.78
CA GLU A 321 -12.42 7.59 -35.50
C GLU A 321 -11.45 7.96 -34.36
N LYS A 322 -10.44 8.78 -34.65
CA LYS A 322 -9.47 9.23 -33.64
C LYS A 322 -10.16 9.99 -32.52
N MET A 323 -9.77 9.71 -31.28
CA MET A 323 -10.30 10.42 -30.12
C MET A 323 -9.92 11.90 -30.15
N ILE A 324 -10.68 12.72 -29.42
CA ILE A 324 -10.44 14.17 -29.32
C ILE A 324 -9.09 14.40 -28.62
N GLN A 325 -8.14 14.93 -29.38
CA GLN A 325 -6.77 15.17 -28.92
C GLN A 325 -6.62 16.58 -28.30
N PRO A 326 -5.79 16.74 -27.26
CA PRO A 326 -5.51 18.03 -26.66
C PRO A 326 -4.66 18.93 -27.59
N SER A 327 -4.69 20.24 -27.33
CA SER A 327 -3.79 21.19 -28.00
C SER A 327 -2.35 21.02 -27.53
N LYS A 328 -1.37 21.47 -28.34
CA LYS A 328 0.06 21.47 -27.94
C LYS A 328 0.31 22.27 -26.66
N GLU A 329 -0.39 23.39 -26.50
CA GLU A 329 -0.35 24.22 -25.29
C GLU A 329 -0.85 23.45 -24.07
N TRP A 330 -1.98 22.74 -24.20
CA TRP A 330 -2.49 21.89 -23.14
C TRP A 330 -1.50 20.78 -22.77
N ILE A 331 -0.89 20.12 -23.76
CA ILE A 331 0.13 19.07 -23.53
C ILE A 331 1.31 19.64 -22.74
N ASN A 332 1.87 20.78 -23.15
CA ASN A 332 3.00 21.41 -22.45
C ASN A 332 2.65 21.72 -20.99
N ASN A 333 1.47 22.31 -20.75
CA ASN A 333 1.05 22.78 -19.42
C ASN A 333 0.55 21.66 -18.48
N HIS A 334 0.46 20.40 -18.92
CA HIS A 334 -0.07 19.29 -18.11
C HIS A 334 0.81 18.04 -18.14
N ILE A 335 1.33 17.65 -19.32
CA ILE A 335 2.08 16.41 -19.52
C ILE A 335 3.55 16.61 -19.16
N THR A 336 4.18 17.66 -19.71
CA THR A 336 5.60 17.95 -19.49
C THR A 336 5.90 18.26 -18.01
N GLU A 337 5.04 19.04 -17.36
CA GLU A 337 5.19 19.34 -15.92
C GLU A 337 4.97 18.10 -15.05
N ASN A 338 4.06 17.20 -15.43
CA ASN A 338 3.80 15.98 -14.69
C ASN A 338 4.95 14.96 -14.79
N ALA A 339 5.66 14.93 -15.91
CA ALA A 339 6.83 14.07 -16.09
C ALA A 339 7.88 14.31 -14.99
N ALA A 340 8.10 15.58 -14.60
CA ALA A 340 9.01 15.96 -13.54
C ALA A 340 8.59 15.49 -12.14
N LEU A 341 7.32 15.09 -11.93
CA LEU A 341 6.86 14.49 -10.66
C LEU A 341 7.30 13.03 -10.51
N PHE A 342 7.67 12.37 -11.61
CA PHE A 342 8.18 11.00 -11.66
C PHE A 342 9.65 10.93 -12.08
N ASP A 343 10.31 12.08 -12.25
CA ASP A 343 11.76 12.16 -12.42
C ASP A 343 12.43 11.86 -11.06
N THR A 344 12.68 10.58 -10.87
CA THR A 344 13.17 9.98 -9.63
C THR A 344 14.69 10.17 -9.45
N GLY A 345 15.33 10.93 -10.34
CA GLY A 345 16.75 11.25 -10.30
C GLY A 345 17.65 10.10 -10.74
N PRO A 346 18.98 10.21 -10.54
CA PRO A 346 19.92 9.15 -10.84
C PRO A 346 19.75 7.96 -9.88
N SER A 347 20.28 6.78 -10.24
CA SER A 347 20.44 5.68 -9.28
C SER A 347 21.50 6.02 -8.24
N LEU A 348 21.32 5.65 -6.97
CA LEU A 348 22.30 5.87 -5.91
C LEU A 348 23.20 4.63 -5.75
N VAL A 349 24.47 4.72 -6.14
CA VAL A 349 25.49 3.69 -5.93
C VAL A 349 26.27 4.01 -4.66
N ILE A 350 26.46 3.02 -3.78
CA ILE A 350 27.11 3.19 -2.49
C ILE A 350 28.23 2.15 -2.35
N GLU A 351 29.47 2.63 -2.47
CA GLU A 351 30.72 1.86 -2.29
C GLU A 351 31.25 2.10 -0.87
N ALA A 352 31.05 1.15 0.06
CA ALA A 352 31.51 1.22 1.45
C ALA A 352 32.60 0.17 1.71
N GLY A 353 33.87 0.59 1.62
CA GLY A 353 35.03 -0.31 1.72
C GLY A 353 35.08 -1.33 0.59
N LYS A 354 34.62 -2.57 0.85
CA LYS A 354 34.48 -3.65 -0.16
C LYS A 354 33.03 -3.95 -0.53
N LEU A 355 32.07 -3.31 0.13
CA LEU A 355 30.65 -3.49 -0.09
C LEU A 355 30.18 -2.53 -1.18
N VAL A 356 29.40 -3.02 -2.14
CA VAL A 356 28.82 -2.19 -3.19
C VAL A 356 27.34 -2.52 -3.28
N THR A 357 26.50 -1.51 -3.24
CA THR A 357 25.07 -1.62 -3.54
C THR A 357 24.63 -0.50 -4.47
N LYS A 358 23.52 -0.71 -5.16
CA LYS A 358 22.86 0.27 -6.01
C LYS A 358 21.38 0.32 -5.62
N LEU A 359 20.91 1.51 -5.27
CA LEU A 359 19.51 1.86 -5.08
C LEU A 359 19.01 2.47 -6.40
N ALA A 360 17.87 1.99 -6.88
CA ALA A 360 17.20 2.57 -8.03
C ALA A 360 16.66 3.98 -7.69
N PRO A 361 16.41 4.81 -8.70
CA PRO A 361 15.66 6.06 -8.53
C PRO A 361 14.34 5.77 -7.77
N GLY A 362 14.06 6.56 -6.72
CA GLY A 362 12.90 6.36 -5.83
C GLY A 362 13.11 5.39 -4.66
N GLU A 363 14.14 4.53 -4.66
CA GLU A 363 14.52 3.72 -3.48
C GLU A 363 15.33 4.51 -2.44
N TYR A 364 15.57 5.80 -2.68
CA TYR A 364 16.21 6.75 -1.79
C TYR A 364 15.59 8.14 -2.00
N GLN A 365 15.82 9.07 -1.07
CA GLN A 365 15.29 10.44 -1.14
C GLN A 365 16.40 11.46 -0.89
N GLU A 366 16.41 12.54 -1.68
CA GLU A 366 17.30 13.69 -1.49
C GLU A 366 16.51 14.83 -0.83
N GLU A 367 16.67 15.02 0.48
CA GLU A 367 15.89 15.97 1.27
C GLU A 367 16.83 16.91 2.04
N GLN A 368 16.66 18.23 1.87
CA GLN A 368 17.49 19.27 2.50
C GLN A 368 19.02 19.15 2.26
N GLY A 369 19.42 18.42 1.20
CA GLY A 369 20.83 18.15 0.88
C GLY A 369 21.38 16.85 1.49
N GLU A 370 20.54 16.08 2.17
CA GLU A 370 20.87 14.75 2.70
C GLU A 370 20.28 13.64 1.83
N LEU A 371 20.98 12.50 1.78
CA LEU A 371 20.48 11.28 1.17
C LEU A 371 19.88 10.38 2.25
N LEU A 372 18.55 10.30 2.29
CA LEU A 372 17.84 9.33 3.12
C LEU A 372 17.71 8.00 2.37
N VAL A 373 17.97 6.90 3.07
CA VAL A 373 17.90 5.53 2.54
C VAL A 373 17.14 4.61 3.50
N PRO A 374 16.36 3.62 3.02
CA PRO A 374 15.71 2.64 3.88
C PRO A 374 16.77 1.73 4.52
N LEU A 375 16.86 1.72 5.86
CA LEU A 375 17.87 0.98 6.61
C LEU A 375 17.87 -0.51 6.24
N ARG A 376 16.67 -1.11 6.15
CA ARG A 376 16.49 -2.52 5.79
C ARG A 376 17.09 -2.83 4.42
N VAL A 377 16.71 -2.06 3.40
CA VAL A 377 17.14 -2.28 2.00
C VAL A 377 18.66 -2.12 1.87
N LEU A 378 19.25 -1.10 2.52
CA LEU A 378 20.69 -0.89 2.53
C LEU A 378 21.44 -2.09 3.14
N VAL A 379 21.05 -2.49 4.35
CA VAL A 379 21.73 -3.53 5.14
C VAL A 379 21.56 -4.91 4.51
N GLU A 380 20.36 -5.25 4.02
CA GLU A 380 20.11 -6.55 3.37
C GLU A 380 20.84 -6.67 2.02
N ARG A 381 21.00 -5.57 1.25
CA ARG A 381 21.84 -5.57 0.04
C ARG A 381 23.33 -5.69 0.34
N TYR A 382 23.78 -5.34 1.53
CA TYR A 382 25.12 -5.69 2.04
C TYR A 382 25.22 -7.11 2.63
N GLY A 383 24.20 -7.96 2.46
CA GLY A 383 24.15 -9.32 2.99
C GLY A 383 23.90 -9.38 4.50
N GLY A 384 23.37 -8.30 5.08
CA GLY A 384 23.07 -8.17 6.50
C GLY A 384 21.62 -8.51 6.87
N THR A 385 21.26 -8.19 8.11
CA THR A 385 19.90 -8.32 8.65
C THR A 385 19.53 -7.11 9.51
N VAL A 386 18.25 -6.73 9.50
CA VAL A 386 17.70 -5.71 10.41
C VAL A 386 16.56 -6.30 11.24
N LYS A 387 16.66 -6.17 12.56
CA LYS A 387 15.65 -6.61 13.54
C LYS A 387 15.09 -5.40 14.28
N TRP A 388 13.77 -5.36 14.48
CA TRP A 388 13.08 -4.34 15.26
C TRP A 388 12.78 -4.86 16.66
N ASN A 389 13.06 -4.07 17.69
CA ASN A 389 12.58 -4.28 19.04
C ASN A 389 11.33 -3.40 19.25
N SER A 390 10.16 -4.03 19.38
CA SER A 390 8.88 -3.35 19.54
C SER A 390 8.66 -2.76 20.94
N THR A 391 9.30 -3.32 21.98
CA THR A 391 9.18 -2.85 23.37
C THR A 391 9.90 -1.51 23.54
N ASP A 392 11.16 -1.47 23.11
CA ASP A 392 12.06 -0.32 23.32
C ASP A 392 12.10 0.62 22.10
N ARG A 393 11.47 0.21 20.99
CA ARG A 393 11.29 0.97 19.73
C ARG A 393 12.61 1.41 19.07
N TYR A 394 13.54 0.48 18.93
CA TYR A 394 14.78 0.64 18.16
C TYR A 394 14.98 -0.52 17.17
N ALA A 395 15.82 -0.30 16.15
CA ALA A 395 16.29 -1.35 15.27
C ALA A 395 17.75 -1.74 15.58
N THR A 396 18.12 -3.00 15.38
CA THR A 396 19.51 -3.44 15.30
C THR A 396 19.80 -3.92 13.88
N ALA A 397 20.80 -3.32 13.23
CA ALA A 397 21.27 -3.68 11.90
C ALA A 397 22.64 -4.34 12.00
N LYS A 398 22.84 -5.50 11.36
CA LYS A 398 24.11 -6.24 11.34
C LYS A 398 24.52 -6.64 9.93
N TRP A 399 25.74 -6.32 9.50
CA TRP A 399 26.29 -6.71 8.20
C TRP A 399 27.82 -6.70 8.24
N ALA A 400 28.48 -7.61 7.52
CA ALA A 400 29.94 -7.61 7.31
C ALA A 400 30.84 -7.48 8.56
N GLY A 401 30.34 -7.81 9.75
CA GLY A 401 31.03 -7.65 11.04
C GLY A 401 30.67 -6.38 11.82
N ASN A 402 29.98 -5.43 11.19
CA ASN A 402 29.38 -4.27 11.83
C ASN A 402 28.04 -4.63 12.48
N GLU A 403 27.73 -3.94 13.58
CA GLU A 403 26.43 -3.95 14.25
C GLU A 403 26.15 -2.54 14.74
N ILE A 404 25.00 -1.97 14.35
CA ILE A 404 24.54 -0.67 14.83
C ILE A 404 23.11 -0.71 15.36
N THR A 405 22.83 0.14 16.34
CA THR A 405 21.51 0.37 16.93
C THR A 405 20.93 1.67 16.38
N VAL A 406 19.70 1.67 15.88
CA VAL A 406 19.06 2.87 15.32
C VAL A 406 17.78 3.18 16.10
N ASN A 407 17.76 4.34 16.75
CA ASN A 407 16.64 4.80 17.58
C ASN A 407 15.94 6.03 16.96
N PRO A 408 14.76 5.86 16.33
CA PRO A 408 14.01 6.97 15.73
C PRO A 408 13.48 7.98 16.76
N ALA A 409 13.18 7.55 17.99
CA ALA A 409 12.66 8.46 19.02
C ALA A 409 13.74 9.39 19.59
N GLN A 410 15.02 9.01 19.48
CA GLN A 410 16.17 9.78 19.95
C GLN A 410 16.99 10.43 18.84
N GLN A 411 16.71 10.14 17.56
CA GLN A 411 17.54 10.55 16.41
C GLN A 411 19.00 10.07 16.56
N LEU A 412 19.18 8.79 16.88
CA LEU A 412 20.49 8.18 17.16
C LEU A 412 20.77 6.97 16.26
N LEU A 413 22.02 6.88 15.82
CA LEU A 413 22.68 5.70 15.24
C LEU A 413 23.87 5.37 16.15
N ASP A 414 23.68 4.40 17.05
CA ASP A 414 24.47 4.17 18.27
C ASP A 414 24.73 5.46 19.06
N SER A 415 25.96 5.97 19.03
CA SER A 415 26.38 7.21 19.69
C SER A 415 26.44 8.43 18.76
N ILE A 416 26.04 8.28 17.49
CA ILE A 416 25.97 9.37 16.51
C ILE A 416 24.55 9.94 16.52
N GLU A 417 24.41 11.22 16.88
CA GLU A 417 23.21 11.99 16.56
C GLU A 417 23.11 12.13 15.04
N GLY A 418 21.99 11.69 14.48
CA GLY A 418 21.81 11.59 13.04
C GLY A 418 20.35 11.40 12.65
N ARG A 419 20.01 11.75 11.42
CA ARG A 419 18.60 11.80 11.01
C ARG A 419 18.02 10.40 10.82
N VAL A 420 16.95 10.10 11.54
CA VAL A 420 16.25 8.82 11.52
C VAL A 420 14.74 9.04 11.42
N GLU A 421 14.10 8.53 10.37
CA GLU A 421 12.68 8.77 10.12
C GLU A 421 11.90 7.47 9.93
N MET A 422 10.71 7.39 10.50
CA MET A 422 9.74 6.34 10.17
C MET A 422 8.86 6.83 9.03
N LYS A 423 9.03 6.27 7.83
CA LYS A 423 8.15 6.51 6.67
C LYS A 423 7.49 5.18 6.30
N SER A 424 6.15 5.14 6.34
CA SER A 424 5.36 3.99 5.86
C SER A 424 5.77 2.65 6.48
N GLY A 425 5.92 2.62 7.81
CA GLY A 425 6.38 1.43 8.55
C GLY A 425 7.87 1.08 8.37
N SER A 426 8.59 1.72 7.45
CA SER A 426 10.02 1.53 7.21
C SER A 426 10.86 2.57 7.96
N LEU A 427 12.01 2.12 8.46
CA LEU A 427 13.00 2.97 9.11
C LEU A 427 13.99 3.49 8.05
N TRP A 428 14.02 4.80 7.87
CA TRP A 428 14.91 5.53 6.97
C TRP A 428 15.99 6.24 7.78
N VAL A 429 17.20 6.31 7.22
CA VAL A 429 18.37 6.93 7.85
C VAL A 429 19.11 7.83 6.88
N SER A 430 19.74 8.88 7.39
CA SER A 430 20.78 9.61 6.67
C SER A 430 21.92 8.65 6.31
N LEU A 431 22.22 8.52 5.02
CA LEU A 431 23.31 7.66 4.53
C LEU A 431 24.66 8.12 5.09
N ARG A 432 24.86 9.44 5.26
CA ARG A 432 26.08 10.00 5.85
C ARG A 432 26.26 9.53 7.28
N ASP A 433 25.20 9.60 8.08
CA ASP A 433 25.26 9.32 9.51
C ASP A 433 25.36 7.80 9.74
N PHE A 434 24.66 7.00 8.93
CA PHE A 434 24.78 5.55 8.90
C PHE A 434 26.22 5.09 8.58
N LEU A 435 26.83 5.66 7.52
CA LEU A 435 28.21 5.34 7.17
C LEU A 435 29.17 5.77 8.28
N SER A 436 28.95 6.94 8.90
CA SER A 436 29.78 7.45 9.99
C SER A 436 29.68 6.63 11.28
N ALA A 437 28.49 6.14 11.63
CA ALA A 437 28.28 5.24 12.77
C ALA A 437 28.96 3.86 12.56
N ALA A 438 29.12 3.44 11.31
CA ALA A 438 29.88 2.25 10.92
C ALA A 438 31.36 2.55 10.56
N ASP A 439 31.93 3.66 11.05
CA ASP A 439 33.31 4.12 10.85
C ASP A 439 33.75 4.38 9.38
N TYR A 440 32.84 4.32 8.41
CA TYR A 440 33.12 4.63 7.00
C TYR A 440 33.13 6.15 6.75
N LYS A 441 34.26 6.68 6.26
CA LYS A 441 34.38 8.11 5.93
C LYS A 441 34.22 8.33 4.42
N ILE A 442 33.21 9.09 4.03
CA ILE A 442 32.98 9.49 2.62
C ILE A 442 34.23 10.16 2.05
N LYS A 443 34.67 9.71 0.86
CA LYS A 443 35.83 10.19 0.10
C LYS A 443 35.44 10.98 -1.13
N SER A 444 34.42 10.53 -1.87
CA SER A 444 33.89 11.22 -3.05
C SER A 444 32.37 11.08 -3.15
N ILE A 445 31.78 12.05 -3.85
CA ILE A 445 30.38 12.10 -4.26
C ILE A 445 30.39 12.52 -5.72
N ASP A 446 30.15 11.56 -6.62
CA ASP A 446 30.25 11.74 -8.06
C ASP A 446 28.85 11.64 -8.70
N ARG A 447 28.36 12.68 -9.37
CA ARG A 447 26.98 12.72 -9.93
C ARG A 447 26.99 12.89 -11.46
N ASN A 448 26.23 12.05 -12.14
CA ASN A 448 25.89 12.18 -13.56
C ASN A 448 24.36 11.99 -13.75
N GLN A 449 23.87 12.00 -15.00
CA GLN A 449 22.43 11.88 -15.29
C GLN A 449 21.83 10.50 -14.93
N ALA A 450 22.62 9.44 -14.91
CA ALA A 450 22.16 8.08 -14.63
C ALA A 450 22.50 7.61 -13.20
N GLU A 451 23.61 8.10 -12.60
CA GLU A 451 24.12 7.62 -11.32
C GLU A 451 24.66 8.74 -10.41
N LEU A 452 24.40 8.59 -9.12
CA LEU A 452 25.00 9.32 -8.00
C LEU A 452 25.80 8.30 -7.19
N ILE A 453 27.13 8.45 -7.18
CA ILE A 453 28.06 7.46 -6.61
C ILE A 453 28.66 8.04 -5.34
N ILE A 454 28.44 7.35 -4.22
CA ILE A 454 29.03 7.67 -2.91
C ILE A 454 30.12 6.65 -2.63
N LYS A 455 31.35 7.12 -2.41
CA LYS A 455 32.49 6.25 -2.03
C LYS A 455 32.92 6.57 -0.61
N ALA A 456 33.01 5.56 0.25
CA ALA A 456 33.41 5.70 1.65
C ALA A 456 34.36 4.57 2.08
N SER A 457 35.36 4.90 2.91
CA SER A 457 36.36 3.94 3.42
C SER A 457 37.10 4.42 4.67
#